data_AF-A0A925I7Z9-F1
#
_entry.id   AF-A0A925I7Z9-F1
#
_cell.length_a   1.000
_cell.length_b   1.000
_cell.length_c   1.000
_cell.angle_alpha   90.00
_cell.angle_beta   90.00
_cell.angle_gamma   90.00
#
_symmetry.space_group_name_H-M   'P 1'
#
loop_
_entity.id
_entity.type
_entity.pdbx_description
1 polymer ?
#
loop_
_entity_poly.entity_id
_entity_poly.type
_entity_poly.pdbx_seq_one_letter_code
_entity_poly.pdbx_strand_id
1 'polypeptide(L)'
;MKKFTFALLPLIFFVSLALAQQTNETAKENFKKYLDGKIFMSYAARSLPTLEECKLIFKGTNADSVYEAMQEMEVKLAQGGKGAETFADVRAESFTTEEMLEGKPGVYTGGMKRISEKINPKITFYKISYLRTVG
;
A
#
# COMPACT_ATOMS: atom_id res chain seq x y z
N MET A 1 29.43 -1.80 -16.34
CA MET A 1 28.19 -2.54 -16.00
C MET A 1 27.61 -1.95 -14.72
N LYS A 2 26.57 -1.10 -14.80
CA LYS A 2 25.95 -0.46 -13.64
C LYS A 2 24.86 -1.38 -13.09
N LYS A 3 25.01 -1.82 -11.84
CA LYS A 3 24.05 -2.67 -11.13
C LYS A 3 22.83 -1.82 -10.75
N PHE A 4 21.70 -2.03 -11.42
CA PHE A 4 20.41 -1.52 -10.98
C PHE A 4 19.92 -2.41 -9.83
N THR A 5 20.17 -1.98 -8.59
CA THR A 5 19.48 -2.52 -7.42
C THR A 5 18.05 -1.99 -7.42
N PHE A 6 17.11 -2.80 -7.91
CA PHE A 6 15.68 -2.60 -7.69
C PHE A 6 15.42 -2.70 -6.18
N ALA A 7 15.31 -1.56 -5.51
CA ALA A 7 14.80 -1.50 -4.15
C ALA A 7 13.34 -1.93 -4.19
N LEU A 8 13.06 -3.09 -3.58
CA LEU A 8 11.72 -3.64 -3.42
C LEU A 8 10.95 -2.71 -2.46
N LEU A 9 10.18 -1.77 -3.00
CA LEU A 9 9.36 -0.86 -2.21
C LEU A 9 8.18 -1.65 -1.60
N PRO A 10 7.94 -1.59 -0.29
CA PRO A 10 6.72 -2.18 0.29
C PRO A 10 5.52 -1.34 -0.14
N LEU A 11 4.75 -1.88 -1.09
CA LEU A 11 3.48 -1.31 -1.55
C LEU A 11 2.41 -1.64 -0.50
N ILE A 12 2.19 -0.73 0.46
CA ILE A 12 1.17 -0.89 1.50
C ILE A 12 -0.16 -0.36 0.97
N PHE A 13 -1.16 -1.24 0.89
CA PHE A 13 -2.53 -0.92 0.50
C PHE A 13 -3.38 -0.62 1.73
N PHE A 14 -3.92 0.59 1.82
CA PHE A 14 -4.93 0.94 2.81
C PHE A 14 -6.32 0.77 2.19
N VAL A 15 -7.22 0.09 2.92
CA VAL A 15 -8.62 -0.02 2.53
C VAL A 15 -9.47 0.62 3.61
N SER A 16 -9.91 1.84 3.35
CA SER A 16 -10.93 2.50 4.15
C SER A 16 -12.32 2.11 3.62
N LEU A 17 -13.11 1.36 4.40
CA LEU A 17 -14.56 1.30 4.22
C LEU A 17 -15.19 2.60 4.71
N ALA A 18 -14.97 3.68 3.98
CA ALA A 18 -15.79 4.88 4.06
C ALA A 18 -16.51 5.02 2.72
N LEU A 19 -17.85 5.03 2.76
CA LEU A 19 -18.74 5.20 1.61
C LEU A 19 -18.58 6.58 0.90
N ALA A 20 -17.64 7.42 1.35
CA ALA A 20 -17.16 8.57 0.62
C ALA A 20 -15.77 8.23 0.08
N GLN A 21 -15.61 8.13 -1.26
CA GLN A 21 -14.30 8.05 -1.89
C GLN A 21 -13.41 9.16 -1.32
N GLN A 22 -12.39 8.76 -0.56
CA GLN A 22 -11.40 9.70 -0.06
C GLN A 22 -10.72 10.35 -1.28
N THR A 23 -10.63 11.66 -1.36
CA THR A 23 -9.92 12.25 -2.51
C THR A 23 -8.42 11.95 -2.38
N ASN A 24 -7.66 11.98 -3.48
CA ASN A 24 -6.20 11.88 -3.41
C ASN A 24 -5.61 12.96 -2.48
N GLU A 25 -6.20 14.15 -2.42
CA GLU A 25 -5.77 15.21 -1.50
C GLU A 25 -6.06 14.85 -0.03
N THR A 26 -7.25 14.30 0.26
CA THR A 26 -7.58 13.84 1.62
C THR A 26 -6.68 12.68 2.06
N ALA A 27 -6.34 11.77 1.14
CA ALA A 27 -5.37 10.70 1.41
C ALA A 27 -3.98 11.30 1.66
N LYS A 28 -3.49 12.16 0.76
CA LYS A 28 -2.22 12.86 0.91
C LYS A 28 -2.11 13.56 2.27
N GLU A 29 -3.10 14.35 2.65
CA GLU A 29 -3.08 15.09 3.91
C GLU A 29 -3.06 14.16 5.13
N ASN A 30 -3.83 13.07 5.10
CA ASN A 30 -3.80 12.07 6.17
C ASN A 30 -2.43 11.37 6.29
N PHE A 31 -1.66 11.24 5.21
CA PHE A 31 -0.35 10.57 5.26
C PHE A 31 0.84 11.51 5.50
N LYS A 32 0.68 12.84 5.38
CA LYS A 32 1.73 13.83 5.70
C LYS A 32 2.21 13.80 7.14
N LYS A 33 1.40 13.36 8.10
CA LYS A 33 1.81 13.18 9.51
C LYS A 33 2.84 12.06 9.71
N TYR A 34 3.14 11.27 8.69
CA TYR A 34 4.06 10.14 8.74
C TYR A 34 5.30 10.34 7.87
N LEU A 35 5.76 11.58 7.68
CA LEU A 35 6.99 11.90 6.92
C LEU A 35 8.29 11.44 7.62
N ASP A 36 8.24 11.17 8.92
CA ASP A 36 9.34 10.54 9.64
C ASP A 36 9.25 9.02 9.50
N GLY A 37 10.33 8.39 9.03
CA GLY A 37 10.39 6.96 8.78
C GLY A 37 10.15 6.09 10.02
N LYS A 38 10.52 6.53 11.23
CA LYS A 38 10.19 5.78 12.46
C LYS A 38 8.70 5.85 12.75
N ILE A 39 8.10 7.03 12.62
CA ILE A 39 6.65 7.20 12.81
C ILE A 39 5.89 6.37 11.75
N PHE A 40 6.31 6.42 10.49
CA PHE A 40 5.75 5.61 9.41
C PHE A 40 5.82 4.11 9.72
N MET A 41 7.00 3.58 10.10
CA MET A 41 7.15 2.16 10.40
C MET A 41 6.28 1.72 11.59
N SER A 42 6.20 2.55 12.64
CA SER A 42 5.29 2.31 13.77
C SER A 42 3.82 2.31 13.36
N TYR A 43 3.45 3.19 12.43
CA TYR A 43 2.10 3.24 11.89
C TYR A 43 1.81 2.01 11.01
N ALA A 44 2.70 1.67 10.09
CA ALA A 44 2.58 0.53 9.17
C ALA A 44 2.40 -0.78 9.93
N ALA A 45 3.19 -1.03 10.97
CA ALA A 45 3.08 -2.23 11.80
C ALA A 45 1.70 -2.35 12.48
N ARG A 46 1.11 -1.24 12.92
CA ARG A 46 -0.20 -1.21 13.60
C ARG A 46 -1.39 -1.12 12.66
N SER A 47 -1.15 -0.90 11.37
CA SER A 47 -2.19 -0.68 10.37
C SER A 47 -2.37 -1.84 9.41
N LEU A 48 -1.80 -3.01 9.74
CA LEU A 48 -2.07 -4.22 8.98
C LEU A 48 -3.54 -4.61 9.15
N PRO A 49 -4.21 -5.03 8.05
CA PRO A 49 -5.62 -5.34 8.11
C PRO A 49 -5.87 -6.62 8.90
N THR A 50 -7.04 -6.67 9.53
CA THR A 50 -7.64 -7.89 10.05
C THR A 50 -8.03 -8.85 8.93
N LEU A 51 -8.26 -10.13 9.26
CA LEU A 51 -8.77 -11.09 8.30
C LEU A 51 -10.10 -10.64 7.67
N GLU A 52 -10.94 -9.97 8.46
CA GLU A 52 -12.25 -9.52 8.02
C GLU A 52 -12.14 -8.37 7.01
N GLU A 53 -11.18 -7.47 7.21
CA GLU A 53 -10.84 -6.44 6.23
C GLU A 53 -10.23 -7.07 4.96
N CYS A 54 -9.39 -8.10 5.08
CA CYS A 54 -8.91 -8.85 3.93
C CYS A 54 -10.05 -9.49 3.12
N LYS A 55 -11.09 -10.04 3.77
CA LYS A 55 -12.26 -10.62 3.09
C LYS A 55 -13.12 -9.59 2.36
N LEU A 56 -13.06 -8.31 2.76
CA LEU A 56 -13.73 -7.23 2.04
C LEU A 56 -13.01 -6.93 0.72
N ILE A 57 -11.71 -7.16 0.65
CA ILE A 57 -10.86 -6.83 -0.49
C ILE A 57 -10.66 -8.02 -1.41
N PHE A 58 -10.39 -9.20 -0.87
CA PHE A 58 -9.97 -10.39 -1.60
C PHE A 58 -11.07 -11.46 -1.61
N LYS A 59 -11.14 -12.20 -2.72
CA LYS A 59 -12.12 -13.26 -2.94
C LYS A 59 -11.69 -14.56 -2.27
N GLY A 60 -12.59 -15.13 -1.47
CA GLY A 60 -12.46 -16.49 -0.92
C GLY A 60 -11.14 -16.71 -0.19
N THR A 61 -10.50 -17.85 -0.43
CA THR A 61 -9.26 -18.26 0.25
C THR A 61 -8.06 -17.34 -0.02
N ASN A 62 -8.14 -16.44 -1.01
CA ASN A 62 -7.09 -15.44 -1.22
C ASN A 62 -7.02 -14.45 -0.06
N ALA A 63 -8.14 -14.18 0.63
CA ALA A 63 -8.15 -13.34 1.81
C ALA A 63 -7.31 -13.95 2.94
N ASP A 64 -7.43 -15.25 3.16
CA ASP A 64 -6.68 -15.99 4.17
C ASP A 64 -5.18 -15.96 3.87
N SER A 65 -4.78 -16.29 2.62
CA SER A 65 -3.38 -16.27 2.22
C SER A 65 -2.74 -14.88 2.31
N VAL A 66 -3.49 -13.82 1.98
CA VAL A 66 -2.98 -12.44 2.11
C VAL A 66 -2.85 -12.05 3.57
N TYR A 67 -3.83 -12.41 4.41
CA TYR A 67 -3.77 -12.16 5.84
C TYR A 67 -2.55 -12.83 6.48
N GLU A 68 -2.32 -14.11 6.19
CA GLU A 68 -1.14 -14.86 6.65
C GLU A 68 0.18 -14.16 6.23
N ALA A 69 0.29 -13.78 4.94
CA ALA A 69 1.46 -13.06 4.45
C ALA A 69 1.66 -11.68 5.14
N MET A 70 0.58 -11.01 5.53
CA MET A 70 0.64 -9.76 6.29
C MET A 70 1.09 -9.96 7.73
N GLN A 71 0.64 -11.02 8.40
CA GLN A 71 1.13 -11.39 9.73
C GLN A 71 2.64 -11.66 9.73
N GLU A 72 3.18 -12.31 8.68
CA GLU A 72 4.63 -12.46 8.52
C GLU A 72 5.36 -11.11 8.31
N MET A 73 4.71 -10.16 7.63
CA MET A 73 5.27 -8.81 7.46
C MET A 73 5.28 -8.03 8.78
N GLU A 74 4.29 -8.21 9.65
CA GLU A 74 4.24 -7.59 10.98
C GLU A 74 5.51 -7.88 11.77
N VAL A 75 5.91 -9.15 11.80
CA VAL A 75 7.13 -9.61 12.49
C VAL A 75 8.37 -8.93 11.91
N LYS A 76 8.46 -8.79 10.59
CA LYS A 76 9.58 -8.11 9.91
C LYS A 76 9.60 -6.62 10.18
N LEU A 77 8.44 -5.96 10.22
CA LEU A 77 8.31 -4.55 10.56
C LEU A 77 8.69 -4.29 12.03
N ALA A 78 8.31 -5.17 12.94
CA ALA A 78 8.63 -5.11 14.36
C ALA A 78 10.13 -5.28 14.66
N GLN A 79 10.86 -6.04 13.81
CA GLN A 79 12.31 -6.26 13.95
C GLN A 79 13.18 -5.06 13.53
N GLY A 80 12.58 -3.96 13.07
CA GLY A 80 13.25 -2.67 12.90
C GLY A 80 14.02 -2.53 11.58
N GLY A 81 13.46 -1.72 10.67
CA GLY A 81 14.17 -1.27 9.47
C GLY A 81 15.35 -0.35 9.82
N LYS A 82 16.53 -0.66 9.30
CA LYS A 82 17.72 0.20 9.39
C LYS A 82 17.46 1.54 8.69
N GLY A 83 17.65 2.64 9.43
CA GLY A 83 17.67 4.00 8.91
C GLY A 83 16.32 4.71 9.03
N ALA A 84 16.22 5.63 9.98
CA ALA A 84 15.13 6.60 10.01
C ALA A 84 15.36 7.62 8.90
N GLU A 85 14.72 7.41 7.76
CA GLU A 85 14.69 8.37 6.67
C GLU A 85 13.59 9.40 6.95
N THR A 86 13.87 10.67 6.69
CA THR A 86 12.86 11.73 6.68
C THR A 86 12.49 12.01 5.23
N PHE A 87 11.19 12.03 4.95
CA PHE A 87 10.63 12.34 3.64
C PHE A 87 10.20 13.80 3.57
N ALA A 88 10.24 14.37 2.36
CA ALA A 88 9.94 15.78 2.11
C ALA A 88 8.44 16.01 1.86
N ASP A 89 7.77 15.10 1.16
CA ASP A 89 6.33 15.20 0.86
C ASP A 89 5.73 13.80 0.60
N VAL A 90 4.41 13.76 0.45
CA VAL A 90 3.63 12.59 0.09
C VAL A 90 2.91 12.83 -1.24
N ARG A 91 2.89 11.83 -2.11
CA ARG A 91 2.01 11.74 -3.27
C ARG A 91 1.00 10.62 -3.04
N ALA A 92 -0.26 10.91 -3.31
CA ALA A 92 -1.33 9.91 -3.31
C ALA A 92 -1.92 9.77 -4.71
N GLU A 93 -2.12 8.53 -5.13
CA GLU A 93 -2.79 8.18 -6.39
C GLU A 93 -3.85 7.13 -6.08
N SER A 94 -5.04 7.28 -6.63
CA SER A 94 -6.12 6.30 -6.48
C SER A 94 -6.35 5.52 -7.76
N PHE A 95 -6.73 4.26 -7.63
CA PHE A 95 -7.25 3.47 -8.74
C PHE A 95 -8.30 2.47 -8.28
N THR A 96 -9.22 2.10 -9.15
CA THR A 96 -10.25 1.09 -8.84
C THR A 96 -9.87 -0.30 -9.33
N THR A 97 -10.59 -1.30 -8.84
CA THR A 97 -10.46 -2.69 -9.32
C THR A 97 -10.78 -2.80 -10.80
N GLU A 98 -11.72 -2.02 -11.30
CA GLU A 98 -12.07 -1.94 -12.73
C GLU A 98 -10.92 -1.35 -13.55
N GLU A 99 -10.32 -0.24 -13.10
CA GLU A 99 -9.14 0.34 -13.76
C GLU A 99 -7.93 -0.63 -13.75
N MET A 100 -7.83 -1.48 -12.72
CA MET A 100 -6.87 -2.58 -12.68
C MET A 100 -7.20 -3.73 -13.64
N LEU A 101 -8.46 -3.98 -13.98
CA LEU A 101 -8.82 -4.99 -14.97
C LEU A 101 -8.63 -4.46 -16.40
N GLU A 102 -8.87 -3.16 -16.61
CA GLU A 102 -8.82 -2.49 -17.91
C GLU A 102 -7.41 -2.17 -18.42
N GLY A 103 -6.36 -2.39 -17.61
CA GLY A 103 -4.99 -2.18 -18.10
C GLY A 103 -4.46 -0.75 -17.98
N LYS A 104 -5.05 0.11 -17.13
CA LYS A 104 -4.74 1.55 -17.13
C LYS A 104 -3.22 1.83 -16.94
N PRO A 105 -2.59 2.62 -17.84
CA PRO A 105 -1.18 3.00 -17.72
C PRO A 105 -0.89 3.69 -16.37
N GLY A 106 0.20 3.32 -15.71
CA GLY A 106 0.59 3.87 -14.38
C GLY A 106 0.03 3.11 -13.17
N VAL A 107 -1.07 2.37 -13.33
CA VAL A 107 -1.58 1.38 -12.35
C VAL A 107 -0.83 0.05 -12.49
N TYR A 108 -0.37 -0.23 -13.71
CA TYR A 108 0.12 -1.52 -14.20
C TYR A 108 1.64 -1.72 -14.11
N THR A 109 2.21 -1.74 -12.90
CA THR A 109 3.59 -2.23 -12.73
C THR A 109 3.62 -3.51 -11.90
N GLY A 110 4.14 -4.60 -12.50
CA GLY A 110 4.47 -5.84 -11.79
C GLY A 110 3.29 -6.72 -11.34
N GLY A 111 3.30 -7.12 -10.06
CA GLY A 111 2.44 -8.16 -9.47
C GLY A 111 0.94 -7.83 -9.40
N MET A 112 0.54 -6.57 -9.58
CA MET A 112 -0.85 -6.12 -9.44
C MET A 112 -1.80 -6.74 -10.48
N LYS A 113 -1.33 -7.00 -11.71
CA LYS A 113 -2.12 -7.71 -12.74
C LYS A 113 -2.50 -9.12 -12.30
N ARG A 114 -1.62 -9.80 -11.56
CA ARG A 114 -1.82 -11.20 -11.15
C ARG A 114 -2.82 -11.33 -10.00
N ILE A 115 -3.18 -10.23 -9.35
CA ILE A 115 -4.10 -10.23 -8.21
C ILE A 115 -5.43 -9.54 -8.52
N SER A 116 -5.59 -8.86 -9.66
CA SER A 116 -6.84 -8.17 -10.01
C SER A 116 -8.04 -9.12 -10.03
N GLU A 117 -7.89 -10.33 -10.56
CA GLU A 117 -8.95 -11.34 -10.58
C GLU A 117 -9.29 -11.86 -9.17
N LYS A 118 -8.35 -11.74 -8.22
CA LYS A 118 -8.48 -12.19 -6.82
C LYS A 118 -9.09 -11.13 -5.91
N ILE A 119 -9.35 -9.93 -6.41
CA ILE A 119 -9.90 -8.79 -5.66
C ILE A 119 -11.41 -8.66 -5.95
N ASN A 120 -12.20 -8.31 -4.95
CA ASN A 120 -13.62 -7.98 -5.07
C ASN A 120 -13.80 -6.73 -5.95
N PRO A 121 -14.87 -6.65 -6.76
CA PRO A 121 -15.12 -5.46 -7.57
C PRO A 121 -15.41 -4.21 -6.72
N LYS A 122 -15.35 -3.04 -7.33
CA LYS A 122 -15.67 -1.73 -6.72
C LYS A 122 -14.80 -1.32 -5.54
N ILE A 123 -13.61 -1.91 -5.39
CA ILE A 123 -12.62 -1.46 -4.41
C ILE A 123 -11.79 -0.34 -5.04
N THR A 124 -11.63 0.76 -4.29
CA THR A 124 -10.69 1.85 -4.60
C THR A 124 -9.45 1.68 -3.74
N PHE A 125 -8.29 1.63 -4.37
CA PHE A 125 -6.99 1.57 -3.72
C PHE A 125 -6.31 2.93 -3.76
N TYR A 126 -5.62 3.29 -2.69
CA TYR A 126 -4.73 4.45 -2.64
C TYR A 126 -3.28 3.99 -2.57
N LYS A 127 -2.49 4.39 -3.56
CA LYS A 127 -1.04 4.25 -3.57
C LYS A 127 -0.43 5.49 -2.97
N ILE A 128 0.17 5.33 -1.80
CA ILE A 128 0.89 6.38 -1.09
C ILE A 128 2.37 6.25 -1.39
N SER A 129 2.98 7.32 -1.90
CA SER A 129 4.40 7.41 -2.22
C SER A 129 5.05 8.53 -1.41
N TYR A 130 6.04 8.18 -0.60
CA TYR A 130 6.84 9.15 0.14
C TYR A 130 7.98 9.67 -0.72
N LEU A 131 8.05 10.99 -0.88
CA LEU A 131 9.00 11.66 -1.75
C LEU A 131 10.22 12.09 -0.94
N ARG A 132 11.41 11.76 -1.45
CA ARG A 132 12.68 12.23 -0.88
C ARG A 132 12.99 13.64 -1.41
N THR A 133 13.69 14.46 -0.63
CA THR A 133 14.41 15.59 -1.18
C THR A 133 15.45 15.05 -2.16
N VAL A 134 15.49 15.60 -3.38
CA VAL A 134 16.63 15.35 -4.27
C VAL A 134 17.81 16.06 -3.62
N GLY A 135 18.73 15.29 -3.05
CA GLY A 135 20.03 15.80 -2.60
C GLY A 135 20.92 16.14 -3.78
#